data_AF-A0A0G1CDF5-F1
#
_entry.id   AF-A0A0G1CDF5-F1
#
_cell.length_a   1.000
_cell.length_b   1.000
_cell.length_c   1.000
_cell.angle_alpha   90.00
_cell.angle_beta   90.00
_cell.angle_gamma   90.00
#
_symmetry.space_group_name_H-M   'P 1'
#
loop_
_entity.id
_entity.type
_entity.pdbx_description
1 polymer ?
#
loop_
_entity_poly.entity_id
_entity_poly.type
_entity_poly.pdbx_seq_one_letter_code
_entity_poly.pdbx_strand_id
1 'polypeptide(L)'
;MNNADRDDDIDLLLVIDNRFIWTTRFFIVSILKVLGLYRNPKDKKASNKICLNMYLDENHLELPVAERDLYSAHEVIQLKPVYDKDGYYQRFRSANSWIAQFLPNSEVYHTRHVMNHTPGMNAKGNLMESFFRKIQLWKIKKNQTKEIIRQGYLRFHPHDNRGDILKQFEVKLKNYKG
;
A
#
# COMPACT_ATOMS: atom_id res chain seq x y z
N MET A 1 9.28 1.04 16.73
CA MET A 1 7.82 1.30 16.77
C MET A 1 7.57 2.20 17.97
N ASN A 2 7.25 3.49 17.74
CA ASN A 2 6.74 4.53 18.68
C ASN A 2 7.02 5.94 18.09
N ASN A 3 6.75 6.13 16.79
CA ASN A 3 6.98 7.41 16.09
C ASN A 3 5.67 8.03 15.57
N ALA A 4 4.52 7.47 15.94
CA ALA A 4 3.22 7.99 15.55
C ALA A 4 2.70 8.92 16.64
N ASP A 5 2.36 10.16 16.29
CA ASP A 5 1.75 11.13 17.18
C ASP A 5 0.21 11.01 17.16
N ARG A 6 -0.48 11.56 18.15
CA ARG A 6 -1.95 11.58 18.22
C ARG A 6 -2.60 12.32 17.04
N ASP A 7 -1.83 13.15 16.36
CA ASP A 7 -2.27 13.97 15.24
C ASP A 7 -1.99 13.34 13.87
N ASP A 8 -1.39 12.15 13.82
CA ASP A 8 -1.12 11.42 12.58
C ASP A 8 -2.39 10.75 12.02
N ASP A 9 -2.36 10.50 10.71
CA ASP A 9 -3.40 9.75 10.01
C ASP A 9 -3.20 8.24 10.11
N ILE A 10 -4.24 7.51 9.68
CA ILE A 10 -4.21 6.06 9.58
C ILE A 10 -4.01 5.68 8.11
N ASP A 11 -2.87 5.05 7.84
CA ASP A 11 -2.54 4.54 6.51
C ASP A 11 -3.12 3.13 6.29
N LEU A 12 -3.90 2.97 5.23
CA LEU A 12 -4.47 1.68 4.85
C LEU A 12 -3.91 1.18 3.52
N LEU A 13 -3.55 -0.10 3.54
CA LEU A 13 -3.24 -0.93 2.37
C LEU A 13 -4.45 -1.85 2.11
N LEU A 14 -4.95 -1.82 0.88
CA LEU A 14 -6.08 -2.64 0.45
C LEU A 14 -5.62 -3.68 -0.58
N VAL A 15 -5.89 -4.97 -0.32
CA VAL A 15 -5.76 -6.04 -1.33
C VAL A 15 -7.15 -6.33 -1.88
N ILE A 16 -7.31 -6.23 -3.20
CA ILE A 16 -8.62 -6.23 -3.87
C ILE A 16 -8.60 -7.25 -5.02
N ASP A 17 -9.75 -7.80 -5.34
CA ASP A 17 -9.94 -8.56 -6.57
C ASP A 17 -9.53 -7.73 -7.80
N ASN A 18 -8.75 -8.33 -8.71
CA ASN A 18 -8.16 -7.67 -9.88
C ASN A 18 -9.20 -7.06 -10.85
N ARG A 19 -10.46 -7.47 -10.76
CA ARG A 19 -11.55 -6.96 -11.61
C ARG A 19 -12.19 -5.69 -11.08
N PHE A 20 -11.90 -5.28 -9.85
CA PHE A 20 -12.66 -4.25 -9.13
C PHE A 20 -11.79 -3.20 -8.42
N ILE A 21 -10.50 -3.06 -8.75
CA ILE A 21 -9.62 -2.13 -8.03
C ILE A 21 -10.12 -0.68 -8.11
N TRP A 22 -10.56 -0.22 -9.29
CA TRP A 22 -11.05 1.14 -9.49
C TRP A 22 -12.46 1.33 -8.95
N THR A 23 -13.32 0.33 -9.13
CA THR A 23 -14.69 0.33 -8.58
C THR A 23 -14.67 0.41 -7.06
N THR A 24 -13.90 -0.48 -6.43
CA THR A 24 -13.71 -0.51 -4.97
C THR A 24 -13.12 0.80 -4.47
N ARG A 25 -12.07 1.32 -5.13
CA ARG A 25 -11.50 2.62 -4.80
C ARG A 25 -12.53 3.74 -4.83
N PHE A 26 -13.39 3.78 -5.85
CA PHE A 26 -14.43 4.80 -5.96
C PHE A 26 -15.37 4.78 -4.75
N PHE A 27 -15.89 3.60 -4.39
CA PHE A 27 -16.83 3.47 -3.28
C PHE A 27 -16.18 3.75 -1.93
N ILE A 28 -15.00 3.18 -1.64
CA ILE A 28 -14.32 3.42 -0.35
C ILE A 28 -13.99 4.91 -0.20
N VAL A 29 -13.42 5.55 -1.23
CA VAL A 29 -13.12 6.99 -1.18
C VAL A 29 -14.41 7.80 -0.99
N SER A 30 -15.50 7.43 -1.64
CA SER A 30 -16.78 8.14 -1.52
C SER A 30 -17.37 8.02 -0.11
N ILE A 31 -17.38 6.81 0.46
CA ILE A 31 -17.85 6.56 1.82
C ILE A 31 -17.02 7.35 2.84
N LEU A 32 -15.69 7.26 2.76
CA LEU A 32 -14.81 7.99 3.68
C LEU A 32 -14.97 9.50 3.55
N LYS A 33 -15.26 10.02 2.35
CA LYS A 33 -15.55 11.44 2.15
C LYS A 33 -16.87 11.88 2.75
N VAL A 34 -17.92 11.07 2.60
CA VAL A 34 -19.23 11.33 3.21
C VAL A 34 -19.11 11.33 4.73
N LEU A 35 -18.32 10.42 5.30
CA LEU A 35 -18.05 10.36 6.74
C LEU A 35 -17.08 11.44 7.24
N GLY A 36 -16.48 12.25 6.35
CA GLY A 36 -15.47 13.25 6.72
C GLY A 36 -14.13 12.66 7.19
N LEU A 37 -13.93 11.35 7.01
CA LEU A 37 -12.75 10.62 7.45
C LEU A 37 -11.66 10.54 6.38
N TYR A 38 -11.96 10.84 5.13
CA TYR A 38 -10.96 10.76 4.05
C TYR A 38 -9.88 11.85 4.19
N ARG A 39 -8.60 11.45 4.21
CA ARG A 39 -7.48 12.39 4.14
C ARG A 39 -7.31 12.96 2.73
N ASN A 40 -7.40 14.28 2.59
CA ASN A 40 -7.01 14.95 1.36
C ASN A 40 -5.54 15.39 1.41
N PRO A 41 -4.82 15.42 0.27
CA PRO A 41 -3.42 15.85 0.24
C PRO A 41 -3.16 17.27 0.77
N LYS A 42 -4.17 18.15 0.70
CA LYS A 42 -4.09 19.55 1.15
C LYS A 42 -4.49 19.74 2.62
N ASP A 43 -4.86 18.67 3.31
CA ASP A 43 -5.31 18.77 4.69
C ASP A 43 -4.13 19.08 5.61
N LYS A 44 -4.22 20.23 6.31
CA LYS A 44 -3.23 20.66 7.31
C LYS A 44 -3.33 19.88 8.62
N LYS A 45 -4.48 19.24 8.87
CA LYS A 45 -4.72 18.38 10.04
C LYS A 45 -5.06 16.97 9.56
N ALA A 46 -4.26 16.01 10.02
CA ALA A 46 -4.33 14.60 9.67
C ALA A 46 -5.06 13.76 10.72
N SER A 47 -5.15 14.26 11.96
CA SER A 47 -5.77 13.56 13.10
C SER A 47 -7.12 12.94 12.75
N ASN A 48 -7.26 11.66 13.08
CA ASN A 48 -8.46 10.83 12.85
C ASN A 48 -8.90 10.69 11.39
N LYS A 49 -8.03 11.01 10.42
CA LYS A 49 -8.30 10.76 9.01
C LYS A 49 -7.66 9.46 8.54
N ILE A 50 -8.29 8.86 7.56
CA ILE A 50 -7.88 7.64 6.90
C ILE A 50 -7.27 8.01 5.56
N CYS A 51 -6.00 7.65 5.37
CA CYS A 51 -5.31 7.76 4.11
C CYS A 51 -5.26 6.39 3.43
N LEU A 52 -5.74 6.33 2.20
CA LEU A 52 -5.73 5.09 1.40
C LEU A 52 -4.48 5.09 0.54
N ASN A 53 -3.34 4.75 1.17
CA ASN A 53 -2.02 4.91 0.58
C ASN A 53 -1.73 3.92 -0.54
N MET A 54 -2.25 2.69 -0.44
CA MET A 54 -1.91 1.64 -1.39
C MET A 54 -3.08 0.70 -1.68
N TYR A 55 -3.22 0.38 -2.96
CA TYR A 55 -4.17 -0.60 -3.47
C TYR A 55 -3.38 -1.62 -4.29
N LEU A 56 -3.51 -2.88 -3.91
CA LEU A 56 -2.94 -4.02 -4.60
C LEU A 56 -4.07 -4.87 -5.12
N ASP A 57 -3.88 -5.51 -6.26
CA ASP A 57 -4.72 -6.62 -6.64
C ASP A 57 -4.15 -7.96 -6.19
N GLU A 58 -5.02 -8.98 -6.14
CA GLU A 58 -4.68 -10.35 -5.73
C GLU A 58 -3.55 -11.03 -6.53
N ASN A 59 -3.26 -10.53 -7.73
CA ASN A 59 -2.19 -11.03 -8.62
C ASN A 59 -0.91 -10.18 -8.53
N HIS A 60 -0.96 -8.99 -7.93
CA HIS A 60 0.15 -8.02 -7.83
C HIS A 60 0.46 -7.69 -6.37
N LEU A 61 0.68 -8.73 -5.55
CA LEU A 61 0.99 -8.59 -4.12
C LEU A 61 2.45 -8.21 -3.83
N GLU A 62 3.35 -8.34 -4.80
CA GLU A 62 4.77 -8.06 -4.62
C GLU A 62 5.07 -6.57 -4.87
N LEU A 63 5.85 -5.95 -3.99
CA LEU A 63 6.31 -4.57 -4.20
C LEU A 63 7.28 -4.50 -5.39
N PRO A 64 7.20 -3.44 -6.23
CA PRO A 64 8.09 -3.25 -7.35
C PRO A 64 9.57 -3.29 -6.94
N VAL A 65 10.43 -3.90 -7.76
CA VAL A 65 11.89 -3.99 -7.49
C VAL A 65 12.51 -2.62 -7.20
N ALA A 66 12.08 -1.57 -7.91
CA ALA A 66 12.56 -0.20 -7.69
C ALA A 66 12.21 0.40 -6.32
N GLU A 67 11.26 -0.19 -5.60
CA GLU A 67 10.84 0.21 -4.26
C GLU A 67 11.40 -0.71 -3.16
N ARG A 68 12.18 -1.74 -3.52
CA ARG A 68 12.76 -2.68 -2.54
C ARG A 68 13.99 -2.10 -1.89
N ASP A 69 13.78 -1.54 -0.71
CA ASP A 69 14.85 -1.11 0.17
C ASP A 69 14.45 -1.27 1.63
N LEU A 70 15.32 -0.81 2.53
CA LEU A 70 15.08 -0.87 3.95
C LEU A 70 13.84 -0.08 4.40
N TYR A 71 13.50 1.03 3.72
CA TYR A 71 12.34 1.84 4.06
C TYR A 71 11.05 1.04 3.80
N SER A 72 10.88 0.54 2.58
CA SER A 72 9.70 -0.27 2.23
C SER A 72 9.66 -1.60 3.00
N ALA A 73 10.83 -2.18 3.31
CA ALA A 73 10.92 -3.36 4.17
C ALA A 73 10.34 -3.10 5.57
N HIS A 74 10.65 -1.93 6.15
CA HIS A 74 10.05 -1.51 7.42
C HIS A 74 8.55 -1.25 7.30
N GLU A 75 8.08 -0.61 6.23
CA GLU A 75 6.64 -0.42 6.00
C GLU A 75 5.91 -1.77 5.99
N VAL A 76 6.41 -2.74 5.21
CA VAL A 76 5.78 -4.06 5.09
C VAL A 76 5.75 -4.81 6.42
N ILE A 77 6.84 -4.78 7.21
CA ILE A 77 6.89 -5.49 8.50
C ILE A 77 5.96 -4.85 9.54
N GLN A 78 5.76 -3.54 9.48
CA GLN A 78 4.92 -2.81 10.44
C GLN A 78 3.42 -2.94 10.14
N LEU A 79 3.03 -3.46 8.96
CA LEU A 79 1.64 -3.71 8.62
C LEU A 79 0.99 -4.70 9.57
N LYS A 80 -0.17 -4.29 10.10
CA LYS A 80 -1.05 -5.12 10.92
C LYS A 80 -2.34 -5.41 10.14
N PRO A 81 -2.78 -6.69 10.04
CA PRO A 81 -4.02 -7.02 9.38
C PRO A 81 -5.20 -6.49 10.20
N VAL A 82 -6.01 -5.62 9.60
CA VAL A 82 -7.29 -5.16 10.18
C VAL A 82 -8.41 -6.12 9.82
N TYR A 83 -8.37 -6.64 8.59
CA TYR A 83 -9.27 -7.64 8.06
C TYR A 83 -8.52 -8.46 7.01
N ASP A 84 -8.58 -9.78 7.10
CA ASP A 84 -7.99 -10.69 6.12
C ASP A 84 -8.99 -11.81 5.82
N LYS A 85 -9.37 -11.91 4.55
CA LYS A 85 -10.20 -12.99 4.03
C LYS A 85 -9.31 -13.81 3.10
N ASP A 86 -9.34 -15.13 3.21
CA ASP A 86 -8.60 -16.02 2.31
C ASP A 86 -7.05 -15.89 2.41
N GLY A 87 -6.53 -15.37 3.53
CA GLY A 87 -5.10 -15.38 3.87
C GLY A 87 -4.21 -14.48 3.01
N TYR A 88 -4.74 -13.37 2.52
CA TYR A 88 -3.99 -12.42 1.69
C TYR A 88 -2.83 -11.76 2.44
N TYR A 89 -2.92 -11.59 3.77
CA TYR A 89 -1.82 -11.03 4.55
C TYR A 89 -0.58 -11.93 4.49
N GLN A 90 -0.75 -13.24 4.70
CA GLN A 90 0.36 -14.19 4.60
C GLN A 90 0.91 -14.29 3.18
N ARG A 91 0.04 -14.24 2.16
CA ARG A 91 0.45 -14.23 0.75
C ARG A 91 1.26 -12.97 0.41
N PHE A 92 0.82 -11.80 0.89
CA PHE A 92 1.53 -10.54 0.72
C PHE A 92 2.92 -10.58 1.38
N ARG A 93 3.03 -11.10 2.61
CA ARG A 93 4.33 -11.29 3.28
C ARG A 93 5.23 -12.26 2.53
N SER A 94 4.67 -13.38 2.05
CA SER A 94 5.40 -14.39 1.29
C SER A 94 5.90 -13.86 -0.06
N ALA A 95 5.07 -13.08 -0.76
CA ALA A 95 5.45 -12.42 -2.02
C ALA A 95 6.59 -11.42 -1.81
N ASN A 96 6.73 -10.84 -0.62
CA ASN A 96 7.76 -9.88 -0.27
C ASN A 96 8.90 -10.50 0.57
N SER A 97 9.26 -11.75 0.31
CA SER A 97 10.31 -12.48 1.04
C SER A 97 11.70 -11.87 0.93
N TRP A 98 11.93 -10.97 -0.05
CA TRP A 98 13.17 -10.20 -0.20
C TRP A 98 13.49 -9.35 1.03
N ILE A 99 12.51 -9.08 1.89
CA ILE A 99 12.67 -8.31 3.13
C ILE A 99 13.72 -8.91 4.08
N ALA A 100 13.95 -10.23 4.11
CA ALA A 100 15.02 -10.85 4.91
C ALA A 100 16.40 -10.26 4.62
N GLN A 101 16.63 -9.81 3.39
CA GLN A 101 17.92 -9.25 2.99
C GLN A 101 18.23 -7.96 3.76
N PHE A 102 17.18 -7.24 4.19
CA PHE A 102 17.30 -6.00 4.96
C PHE A 102 17.07 -6.23 6.46
N LEU A 103 16.11 -7.10 6.81
CA LEU A 103 15.64 -7.32 8.17
C LEU A 103 15.55 -8.82 8.47
N PRO A 104 16.70 -9.51 8.67
CA PRO A 104 16.75 -10.98 8.79
C PRO A 104 16.04 -11.52 10.04
N ASN A 105 15.92 -10.70 11.09
CA ASN A 105 15.21 -11.06 12.32
C ASN A 105 13.70 -10.81 12.26
N SER A 106 13.17 -10.43 11.09
CA SER A 106 11.72 -10.30 10.93
C SER A 106 11.08 -11.68 10.81
N GLU A 107 10.00 -11.92 11.57
CA GLU A 107 9.23 -13.17 11.54
C GLU A 107 8.43 -13.35 10.23
N VAL A 108 9.02 -12.98 9.09
CA VAL A 108 8.42 -13.11 7.74
C VAL A 108 8.48 -14.56 7.26
N TYR A 109 9.16 -15.42 8.00
CA TYR A 109 9.38 -16.81 7.66
C TYR A 109 8.51 -17.70 8.54
N HIS A 110 8.04 -18.80 7.96
CA HIS A 110 7.16 -19.83 8.57
C HIS A 110 5.65 -19.67 8.32
N THR A 111 5.23 -19.54 7.06
CA THR A 111 4.08 -20.34 6.58
C THR A 111 4.06 -20.41 5.05
N ARG A 112 4.47 -21.55 4.48
CA ARG A 112 4.04 -21.93 3.13
C ARG A 112 2.57 -22.34 3.21
N HIS A 113 1.66 -21.38 3.26
CA HIS A 113 0.27 -21.68 2.90
C HIS A 113 0.22 -21.82 1.38
N VAL A 114 0.40 -23.06 0.90
CA VAL A 114 0.02 -23.43 -0.46
C VAL A 114 -1.50 -23.55 -0.46
N MET A 115 -2.19 -22.41 -0.55
CA MET A 115 -3.60 -22.44 -0.92
C MET A 115 -3.68 -22.51 -2.43
N ASN A 116 -4.28 -23.58 -2.94
CA ASN A 116 -4.63 -23.73 -4.34
C ASN A 116 -5.72 -22.73 -4.69
N HIS A 117 -5.34 -21.49 -4.98
CA HIS A 117 -6.27 -20.50 -5.51
C HIS A 117 -6.30 -20.66 -7.02
N THR A 118 -7.43 -21.11 -7.55
CA THR A 118 -7.73 -20.93 -8.97
C THR A 118 -7.77 -19.43 -9.23
N PRO A 119 -6.87 -18.85 -10.06
CA PRO A 119 -6.98 -17.44 -10.43
C PRO A 119 -8.38 -17.18 -10.94
N GLY A 120 -9.03 -16.13 -10.44
CA GLY A 120 -10.38 -15.77 -10.85
C GLY A 120 -10.45 -15.70 -12.38
N MET A 121 -11.44 -16.41 -12.95
CA MET A 121 -11.70 -16.53 -14.38
C MET A 121 -11.42 -15.25 -15.18
N ASN A 122 -10.78 -15.43 -16.34
CA ASN A 122 -10.56 -14.44 -17.39
C ASN A 122 -11.63 -13.34 -17.41
N ALA A 123 -11.19 -12.12 -17.14
CA ALA A 123 -12.01 -10.93 -17.07
C ALA A 123 -12.75 -10.69 -18.39
N LYS A 124 -14.04 -11.05 -18.44
CA LYS A 124 -14.98 -10.29 -19.24
C LYS A 124 -15.02 -8.90 -18.62
N GLY A 125 -14.44 -7.93 -19.31
CA GLY A 125 -14.21 -6.58 -18.78
C GLY A 125 -15.47 -6.02 -18.13
N ASN A 126 -15.39 -5.73 -16.84
CA ASN A 126 -16.46 -5.05 -16.14
C ASN A 126 -16.54 -3.62 -16.69
N LEU A 127 -17.67 -3.29 -17.32
CA LEU A 127 -17.92 -1.95 -17.88
C LEU A 127 -17.84 -0.88 -16.79
N MET A 128 -18.30 -1.17 -15.57
CA MET A 128 -18.21 -0.26 -14.43
C MET A 128 -16.75 -0.02 -14.04
N GLU A 129 -15.93 -1.07 -14.01
CA GLU A 129 -14.50 -0.95 -13.71
C GLU A 129 -13.80 -0.05 -14.74
N SER A 130 -14.08 -0.27 -16.02
CA SER A 130 -13.52 0.55 -17.10
C SER A 130 -13.97 2.01 -17.02
N PHE A 131 -15.23 2.24 -16.67
CA PHE A 131 -15.79 3.58 -16.48
C PHE A 131 -15.13 4.30 -15.29
N PHE A 132 -15.11 3.68 -14.11
CA PHE A 132 -14.50 4.26 -12.91
C PHE A 132 -13.01 4.49 -13.07
N ARG A 133 -12.31 3.57 -13.76
CA ARG A 133 -10.90 3.75 -14.12
C ARG A 133 -10.70 5.01 -14.95
N LYS A 134 -11.46 5.21 -16.02
CA LYS A 134 -11.33 6.39 -16.89
C LYS A 134 -11.52 7.70 -16.12
N ILE A 135 -12.58 7.80 -15.33
CA ILE A 135 -12.88 9.03 -14.56
C ILE A 135 -11.79 9.31 -13.53
N GLN A 136 -11.37 8.29 -12.77
CA GLN A 136 -10.37 8.48 -11.73
C GLN A 136 -9.00 8.81 -12.32
N LEU A 137 -8.60 8.16 -13.41
CA LEU A 137 -7.36 8.50 -14.11
C LEU A 137 -7.37 9.93 -14.65
N TRP A 138 -8.48 10.38 -15.23
CA TRP A 138 -8.63 11.76 -15.68
C TRP A 138 -8.45 12.75 -14.51
N LYS A 139 -9.08 12.46 -13.36
CA LYS A 139 -8.97 13.29 -12.16
C LYS A 139 -7.55 13.32 -11.58
N ILE A 140 -6.86 12.19 -11.54
CA ILE A 140 -5.49 12.10 -11.02
C ILE A 140 -4.54 12.86 -11.93
N LYS A 141 -4.61 12.63 -13.25
CA LYS A 141 -3.81 13.34 -14.27
C LYS A 141 -3.94 14.86 -14.18
N LYS A 142 -5.11 15.36 -13.75
CA LYS A 142 -5.36 16.79 -13.60
C LYS A 142 -4.72 17.40 -12.34
N ASN A 143 -4.53 16.64 -11.26
CA ASN A 143 -4.39 17.22 -9.92
C ASN A 143 -3.18 16.84 -9.06
N GLN A 144 -2.28 15.92 -9.44
CA GLN A 144 -0.93 15.76 -8.84
C GLN A 144 -0.15 14.65 -9.57
N THR A 145 1.18 14.58 -9.36
CA THR A 145 2.15 13.87 -10.23
C THR A 145 3.00 12.81 -9.53
N LYS A 146 2.78 12.53 -8.24
CA LYS A 146 3.63 11.62 -7.44
C LYS A 146 3.03 10.23 -7.25
N GLU A 147 1.78 10.04 -7.67
CA GLU A 147 1.06 8.79 -7.61
C GLU A 147 1.67 7.77 -8.58
N ILE A 148 1.90 6.55 -8.11
CA ILE A 148 2.32 5.45 -8.98
C ILE A 148 1.11 4.62 -9.33
N ILE A 149 0.77 4.62 -10.62
CA ILE A 149 -0.36 3.89 -11.17
C ILE A 149 0.19 2.85 -12.14
N ARG A 150 0.10 1.60 -11.76
CA ARG A 150 0.43 0.44 -12.58
C ARG A 150 -0.76 -0.51 -12.61
N GLN A 151 -0.70 -1.52 -13.48
CA GLN A 151 -1.71 -2.57 -13.47
C GLN A 151 -1.67 -3.29 -12.12
N GLY A 152 -2.83 -3.36 -11.45
CA GLY A 152 -2.94 -4.02 -10.15
C GLY A 152 -2.24 -3.34 -8.97
N TYR A 153 -1.63 -2.17 -9.17
CA TYR A 153 -0.84 -1.49 -8.14
C TYR A 153 -1.06 0.01 -8.22
N LEU A 154 -1.70 0.58 -7.19
CA LEU A 154 -1.93 2.02 -7.07
C LEU A 154 -1.33 2.50 -5.75
N ARG A 155 -0.42 3.48 -5.83
CA ARG A 155 0.24 4.07 -4.67
C ARG A 155 0.03 5.58 -4.64
N PHE A 156 -0.44 6.09 -3.50
CA PHE A 156 -0.85 7.47 -3.27
C PHE A 156 -0.12 8.06 -2.05
N HIS A 157 1.22 8.09 -2.07
CA HIS A 157 1.97 8.72 -0.98
C HIS A 157 2.06 10.23 -1.21
N PRO A 158 1.45 11.08 -0.35
CA PRO A 158 1.50 12.53 -0.52
C PRO A 158 2.90 13.10 -0.23
N HIS A 159 3.65 12.46 0.68
CA HIS A 159 5.01 12.83 1.06
C HIS A 159 5.94 11.64 0.81
N ASP A 160 7.06 11.89 0.13
CA ASP A 160 8.08 10.87 -0.13
C ASP A 160 9.28 11.12 0.80
N ASN A 161 9.14 10.69 2.05
CA ASN A 161 10.18 10.85 3.08
C ASN A 161 11.27 9.77 2.99
N ARG A 162 11.16 8.86 2.01
CA ARG A 162 12.06 7.72 1.80
C ARG A 162 13.52 8.16 1.75
N GLY A 163 13.82 9.17 0.93
CA GLY A 163 15.18 9.67 0.75
C GLY A 163 15.80 10.22 2.03
N ASP A 164 15.03 10.97 2.82
CA ASP A 164 15.52 11.58 4.06
C ASP A 164 15.72 10.53 5.15
N ILE A 165 14.81 9.55 5.26
CA ILE A 165 14.91 8.46 6.24
C ILE A 165 16.12 7.58 5.95
N LEU A 166 16.36 7.23 4.69
CA LEU A 166 17.53 6.42 4.30
C LEU A 166 18.84 7.15 4.58
N LYS A 167 18.93 8.45 4.27
CA LYS A 167 20.11 9.27 4.60
C LYS A 167 20.37 9.31 6.10
N GLN A 168 19.34 9.55 6.91
CA GLN A 168 19.49 9.55 8.37
C GLN A 168 19.93 8.19 8.91
N PHE A 169 19.41 7.11 8.32
CA PHE A 169 19.80 5.76 8.67
C PHE A 169 21.29 5.49 8.36
N GLU A 170 21.76 5.89 7.19
CA GLU A 170 23.18 5.77 6.82
C GLU A 170 24.10 6.54 7.77
N VAL A 171 23.71 7.75 8.16
CA VAL A 171 24.48 8.55 9.14
C VAL A 171 24.57 7.83 10.49
N LYS A 172 23.45 7.30 10.99
CA LYS A 172 23.42 6.55 12.26
C LYS A 172 24.25 5.27 12.19
N LEU A 173 24.22 4.54 11.06
CA LEU A 173 25.05 3.36 10.85
C LEU A 173 26.54 3.65 10.90
N LYS A 174 26.99 4.76 10.31
CA LYS A 174 28.40 5.18 10.36
C LYS A 174 28.84 5.47 11.79
N ASN A 175 27.99 6.14 12.57
CA ASN A 175 28.27 6.47 13.97
C ASN A 175 28.24 5.25 14.91
N TYR A 176 27.65 4.13 14.51
CA TYR A 176 27.64 2.89 15.30
C TYR A 176 28.85 2.00 15.03
N LYS A 177 29.49 2.15 13.85
CA LYS A 177 30.66 1.36 13.44
C LYS A 177 32.00 2.04 13.73
N GLY A 178 31.99 3.31 14.16
CA GLY A 178 33.16 4.06 14.61
C GLY A 178 33.16 4.18 16.13
#